data_AF-A0A1B8E1K9-F1
#
_entry.id   AF-A0A1B8E1K9-F1
#
_cell.length_a   1.000
_cell.length_b   1.000
_cell.length_c   1.000
_cell.angle_alpha   90.00
_cell.angle_beta   90.00
_cell.angle_gamma   90.00
#
_symmetry.space_group_name_H-M   'P 1'
#
loop_
_entity.id
_entity.type
_entity.pdbx_description
1 polymer ?
#
loop_
_entity_poly.entity_id
_entity_poly.type
_entity_poly.pdbx_seq_one_letter_code
_entity_poly.pdbx_strand_id
1 'polypeptide(L)'
;MSNIPTTPYDPNLYPFPESGDGCWRLGREWYNAILAMQPKIPRITSRHAQLRPVAEPLWQQLNAINGYTKEREIRAKQLKPQYGKIIEEYYALDQELKRFEKLRGLMLALSRYMQRKNLVWPGDEDDFTFPYPLDKYWSTGPARSYSG
;
A
#
# COMPACT_ATOMS: atom_id res chain seq x y z
N MET A 1 -16.73 -19.44 -5.97
CA MET A 1 -16.53 -17.98 -6.20
C MET A 1 -17.55 -17.29 -5.31
N SER A 2 -17.24 -16.49 -4.30
CA SER A 2 -16.07 -15.65 -4.04
C SER A 2 -16.02 -15.39 -2.54
N ASN A 3 -14.83 -15.32 -1.94
CA ASN A 3 -14.61 -14.67 -0.64
C ASN A 3 -13.15 -14.23 -0.59
N ILE A 4 -12.82 -13.22 -1.41
CA ILE A 4 -11.62 -12.44 -1.21
C ILE A 4 -11.98 -11.46 -0.07
N PRO A 5 -11.32 -11.51 1.09
CA PRO A 5 -11.60 -10.57 2.17
C PRO A 5 -11.30 -9.15 1.69
N THR A 6 -12.28 -8.26 1.79
CA THR A 6 -12.25 -6.91 1.22
C THR A 6 -11.45 -5.88 2.03
N THR A 7 -10.59 -6.29 2.95
CA THR A 7 -9.75 -5.35 3.71
C THR A 7 -8.60 -6.08 4.41
N PRO A 8 -7.33 -5.73 4.19
CA PRO A 8 -6.25 -6.27 5.02
C PRO A 8 -5.98 -5.32 6.20
N TYR A 9 -7.00 -4.90 6.96
CA TYR A 9 -6.81 -3.99 8.10
C TYR A 9 -7.57 -4.42 9.36
N ASP A 10 -7.70 -5.74 9.57
CA ASP A 10 -8.00 -6.23 10.90
C ASP A 10 -6.72 -6.09 11.76
N PRO A 11 -6.72 -5.21 12.79
CA PRO A 11 -5.57 -5.05 13.69
C PRO A 11 -5.21 -6.33 14.46
N ASN A 12 -6.04 -7.36 14.41
CA ASN A 12 -5.80 -8.64 15.07
C ASN A 12 -4.98 -9.63 14.22
N LEU A 13 -4.75 -9.34 12.93
CA LEU A 13 -4.05 -10.27 12.02
C LEU A 13 -2.56 -9.95 11.85
N TYR A 14 -2.10 -8.77 12.28
CA TYR A 14 -0.70 -8.39 12.22
C TYR A 14 -0.06 -8.49 13.61
N PRO A 15 1.11 -9.16 13.76
CA PRO A 15 1.78 -9.29 15.05
C PRO A 15 2.48 -7.98 15.42
N PHE A 16 1.70 -7.00 15.88
CA PHE A 16 2.25 -5.73 16.37
C PHE A 16 3.10 -5.96 17.61
N PRO A 17 4.14 -5.12 17.84
CA PRO A 17 4.91 -5.14 19.08
C PRO A 17 4.00 -4.97 20.29
N GLU A 18 4.32 -5.63 21.40
CA GLU A 18 3.54 -5.53 22.64
C GLU A 18 3.85 -4.25 23.44
N SER A 19 5.02 -3.64 23.21
CA SER A 19 5.45 -2.42 23.90
C SER A 19 5.14 -1.16 23.09
N GLY A 20 4.84 -0.07 23.79
CA GLY A 20 4.64 1.24 23.19
C GLY A 20 5.83 1.68 22.35
N ASP A 21 7.05 1.63 22.89
CA ASP A 21 8.28 1.98 22.16
C ASP A 21 8.47 1.18 20.87
N GLY A 22 8.14 -0.12 20.91
CA GLY A 22 8.19 -0.99 19.74
C GLY A 22 7.20 -0.54 18.66
N CYS A 23 5.97 -0.24 19.05
CA CYS A 23 4.98 0.30 18.12
C CYS A 23 5.37 1.68 17.59
N TRP A 24 5.91 2.57 18.43
CA TRP A 24 6.37 3.89 18.03
C TRP A 24 7.48 3.85 16.99
N ARG A 25 8.47 2.98 17.21
CA ARG A 25 9.54 2.73 16.23
C ARG A 25 8.99 2.20 14.91
N LEU A 26 8.09 1.22 14.95
CA LEU A 26 7.48 0.63 13.77
C LEU A 26 6.66 1.66 12.97
N GLY A 27 5.86 2.48 13.65
CA GLY A 27 5.11 3.55 12.98
C GLY A 27 6.00 4.62 12.37
N ARG A 28 7.13 4.96 13.02
CA ARG A 28 8.13 5.88 12.43
C ARG A 28 8.72 5.30 11.14
N GLU A 29 9.09 4.03 11.14
CA GLU A 29 9.62 3.34 9.95
C GLU A 29 8.61 3.38 8.79
N TRP A 30 7.35 3.06 9.05
CA TRP A 30 6.29 3.09 8.03
C TRP A 30 5.94 4.50 7.58
N TYR A 31 5.88 5.46 8.50
CA TYR A 31 5.65 6.87 8.19
C TYR A 31 6.73 7.43 7.26
N ASN A 32 8.00 7.16 7.54
CA ASN A 32 9.12 7.55 6.67
C ASN A 32 9.02 6.91 5.28
N ALA A 33 8.61 5.63 5.20
CA ALA A 33 8.37 4.97 3.92
C ALA A 33 7.23 5.63 3.13
N ILE A 34 6.13 5.99 3.80
CA ILE A 34 5.01 6.73 3.19
C ILE A 34 5.49 8.08 2.66
N LEU A 35 6.22 8.86 3.46
CA LEU A 35 6.78 10.17 3.05
C LEU A 35 7.71 10.06 1.84
N ALA A 36 8.50 8.99 1.75
CA ALA A 36 9.38 8.75 0.61
C ALA A 36 8.61 8.38 -0.68
N MET A 37 7.47 7.70 -0.55
CA MET A 37 6.64 7.26 -1.68
C MET A 37 5.66 8.34 -2.15
N GLN A 38 5.08 9.11 -1.22
CA GLN A 38 3.97 10.04 -1.45
C GLN A 38 4.20 11.02 -2.62
N PRO A 39 5.38 11.65 -2.80
CA PRO A 39 5.61 12.56 -3.93
C PRO A 39 5.52 11.89 -5.31
N LYS A 40 5.75 10.57 -5.37
CA LYS A 40 5.76 9.80 -6.62
C LYS A 40 4.36 9.28 -6.98
N ILE A 41 3.46 9.13 -6.00
CA ILE A 41 2.15 8.51 -6.19
C ILE A 41 1.31 9.16 -7.29
N PRO A 42 1.19 10.50 -7.40
CA PRO A 42 0.40 11.11 -8.48
C PRO A 42 0.90 10.73 -9.88
N ARG A 43 2.23 10.70 -10.06
CA ARG A 43 2.87 10.30 -11.32
C ARG A 43 2.65 8.81 -11.60
N ILE A 44 2.84 7.95 -10.60
CA ILE A 44 2.64 6.50 -10.71
C ILE A 44 1.18 6.20 -11.08
N THR A 45 0.21 6.79 -10.37
CA THR A 45 -1.22 6.63 -10.63
C THR A 45 -1.57 7.07 -12.05
N SER A 46 -1.07 8.24 -12.48
CA SER A 46 -1.34 8.76 -13.83
C SER A 46 -0.78 7.82 -14.91
N ARG A 47 0.47 7.36 -14.74
CA ARG A 47 1.11 6.45 -15.70
C ARG A 47 0.42 5.07 -15.72
N HIS A 48 0.06 4.55 -14.56
CA HIS A 48 -0.69 3.30 -14.42
C HIS A 48 -2.04 3.38 -15.16
N ALA A 49 -2.77 4.49 -14.99
CA ALA A 49 -4.03 4.74 -15.69
C ALA A 49 -3.86 4.84 -17.21
N GLN A 50 -2.74 5.41 -17.70
CA GLN A 50 -2.43 5.46 -19.14
C GLN A 50 -2.15 4.08 -19.73
N LEU A 51 -1.48 3.20 -18.98
CA LEU A 51 -1.12 1.86 -19.45
C LEU A 51 -2.29 0.86 -19.35
N ARG A 52 -3.22 1.09 -18.41
CA ARG A 52 -4.34 0.19 -18.11
C ARG A 52 -5.15 -0.27 -19.34
N PRO A 53 -5.55 0.59 -20.31
CA PRO A 53 -6.33 0.15 -21.47
C PRO A 53 -5.64 -0.90 -22.34
N VAL A 54 -4.30 -0.92 -22.34
CA VAL A 54 -3.49 -1.85 -23.13
C VAL A 54 -3.06 -3.04 -22.28
N ALA A 55 -2.64 -2.81 -21.04
CA ALA A 55 -2.06 -3.84 -20.18
C ALA A 55 -3.12 -4.77 -19.56
N GLU A 56 -4.27 -4.24 -19.11
CA GLU A 56 -5.30 -5.00 -18.40
C GLU A 56 -5.90 -6.13 -19.27
N PRO A 57 -6.27 -5.91 -20.56
CA PRO A 57 -6.78 -6.99 -21.41
C PRO A 57 -5.75 -8.09 -21.65
N LEU A 58 -4.47 -7.73 -21.78
CA LEU A 58 -3.37 -8.68 -22.00
C LEU A 58 -3.09 -9.51 -20.75
N TRP A 59 -3.15 -8.88 -19.58
CA TRP A 59 -3.03 -9.56 -18.29
C TRP A 59 -4.20 -10.53 -18.06
N GLN A 60 -5.43 -10.13 -18.38
CA GLN A 60 -6.60 -11.00 -18.33
C GLN A 60 -6.47 -12.20 -19.29
N GLN A 61 -5.98 -12.01 -20.51
CA GLN A 61 -5.70 -13.14 -21.43
C GLN A 61 -4.70 -14.14 -20.85
N LEU A 62 -3.69 -13.66 -20.11
CA LEU A 62 -2.69 -14.54 -19.48
C LEU A 62 -3.20 -15.25 -18.22
N ASN A 63 -4.14 -14.65 -17.49
CA ASN A 63 -4.69 -15.22 -16.26
C ASN A 63 -6.00 -16.00 -16.45
N ALA A 64 -6.67 -15.83 -17.60
CA ALA A 64 -7.75 -16.72 -18.02
C ALA A 64 -7.26 -18.15 -18.27
N ILE A 65 -5.95 -18.32 -18.54
CA ILE A 65 -5.29 -19.62 -18.61
C ILE A 65 -4.95 -20.03 -17.18
N ASN A 66 -5.74 -20.95 -16.62
CA ASN A 66 -5.56 -21.44 -15.25
C ASN A 66 -4.21 -22.17 -15.10
N GLY A 67 -3.48 -21.83 -14.03
CA GLY A 67 -2.22 -22.51 -13.64
C GLY A 67 -0.97 -22.06 -14.39
N TYR A 68 0.14 -22.76 -14.15
CA TYR A 68 1.39 -22.62 -14.92
C TYR A 68 1.43 -23.71 -16.01
N THR A 69 0.57 -23.59 -17.01
CA THR A 69 0.51 -24.53 -18.13
C THR A 69 1.43 -24.08 -19.28
N LYS A 70 1.84 -25.03 -20.12
CA LYS A 70 2.59 -24.75 -21.36
C LYS A 70 1.88 -23.75 -22.27
N GLU A 71 0.54 -23.73 -22.27
CA GLU A 71 -0.27 -22.79 -23.05
C GLU A 71 -0.08 -21.35 -22.58
N ARG A 72 0.01 -21.14 -21.26
CA ARG A 72 0.30 -19.83 -20.67
C ARG A 72 1.70 -19.35 -21.05
N GLU A 73 2.69 -20.24 -21.01
CA GLU A 73 4.07 -19.91 -21.43
C GLU A 73 4.16 -19.56 -22.92
N ILE A 74 3.48 -20.31 -23.78
CA ILE A 74 3.43 -20.04 -25.22
C ILE A 74 2.76 -18.68 -25.47
N ARG A 75 1.64 -18.40 -24.80
CA ARG A 75 0.95 -17.12 -24.93
C ARG A 75 1.78 -15.95 -24.42
N ALA A 76 2.47 -16.12 -23.30
CA ALA A 76 3.40 -15.12 -22.78
C ALA A 76 4.57 -14.86 -23.76
N LYS A 77 5.13 -15.91 -24.37
CA LYS A 77 6.18 -15.78 -25.41
C LYS A 77 5.67 -15.06 -26.66
N GLN A 78 4.41 -15.26 -27.06
CA GLN A 78 3.80 -14.55 -28.19
C GLN A 78 3.58 -13.06 -27.90
N LEU A 79 3.20 -12.72 -26.66
CA LEU A 79 2.91 -11.34 -26.27
C LEU A 79 4.18 -10.52 -25.95
N LYS A 80 5.25 -11.18 -25.51
CA LYS A 80 6.50 -10.55 -25.06
C LYS A 80 7.14 -9.57 -26.07
N PRO A 81 7.24 -9.88 -27.38
CA PRO A 81 7.91 -8.99 -28.34
C PRO A 81 7.22 -7.63 -28.52
N GLN A 82 5.90 -7.59 -28.41
CA GLN A 82 5.12 -6.36 -28.64
C GLN A 82 4.75 -5.65 -27.34
N TYR A 83 4.43 -6.40 -26.28
CA TYR A 83 3.82 -5.85 -25.07
C TYR A 83 4.57 -6.16 -23.78
N GLY A 84 5.71 -6.87 -23.83
CA GLY A 84 6.47 -7.28 -22.66
C GLY A 84 6.80 -6.10 -21.74
N LYS A 85 7.38 -5.03 -22.29
CA LYS A 85 7.74 -3.82 -21.53
C LYS A 85 6.52 -3.10 -20.92
N ILE A 86 5.39 -3.09 -21.62
CA ILE A 86 4.15 -2.44 -21.15
C ILE A 86 3.56 -3.20 -19.96
N ILE A 87 3.53 -4.53 -20.04
CA ILE A 87 3.02 -5.39 -18.96
C ILE A 87 3.95 -5.31 -17.74
N GLU A 88 5.27 -5.36 -17.95
CA GLU A 88 6.28 -5.22 -16.90
C GLU A 88 6.16 -3.87 -16.18
N GLU A 89 6.05 -2.76 -16.93
CA GLU A 89 5.88 -1.42 -16.37
C GLU A 89 4.55 -1.30 -15.62
N TYR A 90 3.43 -1.75 -16.22
CA TYR A 90 2.12 -1.72 -15.58
C TYR A 90 2.10 -2.48 -14.25
N TYR A 91 2.67 -3.70 -14.24
CA TYR A 91 2.74 -4.51 -13.03
C TYR A 91 3.62 -3.86 -11.95
N ALA A 92 4.77 -3.28 -12.32
CA ALA A 92 5.62 -2.58 -11.37
C ALA A 92 4.89 -1.40 -10.71
N LEU A 93 4.17 -0.60 -11.50
CA LEU A 93 3.39 0.53 -10.99
C LEU A 93 2.23 0.07 -10.08
N ASP A 94 1.52 -1.00 -10.46
CA ASP A 94 0.48 -1.61 -9.62
C ASP A 94 1.02 -2.08 -8.26
N GLN A 95 2.21 -2.72 -8.25
CA GLN A 95 2.85 -3.14 -7.00
C GLN A 95 3.25 -1.94 -6.11
N GLU A 96 3.72 -0.84 -6.70
CA GLU A 96 4.04 0.37 -5.93
C GLU A 96 2.79 1.00 -5.32
N LEU A 97 1.68 1.06 -6.05
CA LEU A 97 0.40 1.56 -5.54
C LEU A 97 -0.15 0.66 -4.42
N LYS A 98 -0.14 -0.67 -4.60
CA LYS A 98 -0.55 -1.64 -3.57
C LYS A 98 0.31 -1.56 -2.33
N ARG A 99 1.63 -1.39 -2.48
CA ARG A 99 2.56 -1.20 -1.36
C ARG A 99 2.21 0.06 -0.57
N PHE A 100 1.96 1.17 -1.27
CA PHE A 100 1.58 2.44 -0.64
C PHE A 100 0.28 2.32 0.14
N GLU A 101 -0.76 1.73 -0.48
CA GLU A 101 -2.04 1.48 0.17
C GLU A 101 -1.88 0.60 1.41
N LYS A 102 -1.15 -0.52 1.30
CA LYS A 102 -0.90 -1.44 2.41
C LYS A 102 -0.21 -0.75 3.59
N LEU A 103 0.82 0.07 3.32
CA LEU A 103 1.52 0.83 4.36
C LEU A 103 0.57 1.79 5.09
N ARG A 104 -0.31 2.48 4.35
CA ARG A 104 -1.28 3.41 4.94
C ARG A 104 -2.26 2.70 5.87
N GLY A 105 -2.81 1.56 5.47
CA GLY A 105 -3.73 0.89 6.39
C GLY A 105 -3.05 0.05 7.47
N LEU A 106 -1.78 -0.37 7.31
CA LEU A 106 -0.96 -0.87 8.42
C LEU A 106 -0.76 0.21 9.49
N MET A 107 -0.49 1.46 9.09
CA MET A 107 -0.42 2.60 10.01
C MET A 107 -1.74 2.82 10.76
N LEU A 108 -2.88 2.74 10.06
CA LEU A 108 -4.20 2.83 10.68
C LEU A 108 -4.45 1.69 11.69
N ALA A 109 -4.09 0.46 11.31
CA ALA A 109 -4.23 -0.71 12.18
C ALA A 109 -3.35 -0.61 13.44
N LEU A 110 -2.12 -0.11 13.30
CA LEU A 110 -1.20 0.11 14.42
C LEU A 110 -1.73 1.18 15.40
N SER A 111 -2.26 2.29 14.88
CA SER A 111 -2.88 3.34 15.71
C SER A 111 -4.04 2.76 16.53
N ARG A 112 -4.95 2.00 15.90
CA ARG A 112 -6.05 1.31 16.59
C ARG A 112 -5.55 0.28 17.61
N TYR A 113 -4.51 -0.46 17.28
CA TYR A 113 -3.90 -1.44 18.19
C TYR A 113 -3.35 -0.75 19.45
N MET A 114 -2.56 0.31 19.28
CA MET A 114 -1.98 1.05 20.41
C MET A 114 -3.03 1.71 21.28
N GLN A 115 -4.09 2.27 20.69
CA GLN A 115 -5.24 2.80 21.43
C GLN A 115 -5.90 1.71 22.28
N ARG A 116 -6.22 0.55 21.69
CA ARG A 116 -6.83 -0.58 22.40
C ARG A 116 -5.97 -1.12 23.54
N LYS A 117 -4.65 -1.06 23.38
CA LYS A 117 -3.67 -1.57 24.35
C LYS A 117 -3.18 -0.52 25.34
N ASN A 118 -3.72 0.71 25.27
CA ASN A 118 -3.28 1.84 26.09
C ASN A 118 -1.77 2.09 26.01
N LEU A 119 -1.21 1.93 24.80
CA LEU A 119 0.22 2.10 24.50
C LEU A 119 0.54 3.48 23.93
N VAL A 120 -0.47 4.33 23.76
CA VAL A 120 -0.27 5.69 23.28
C VAL A 120 0.16 6.56 24.45
N TRP A 121 1.15 7.41 24.22
CA TRP A 121 1.53 8.38 25.24
C TRP A 121 0.43 9.44 25.36
N PRO A 122 0.07 9.85 26.59
CA PRO A 122 -0.76 11.02 26.77
C PRO A 122 -0.04 12.21 26.12
N GLY A 123 -0.71 12.87 25.18
CA GLY A 123 -0.21 14.12 24.62
C GLY A 123 -0.49 15.29 25.55
N ASP A 124 0.26 16.37 25.36
CA ASP A 124 -0.16 17.67 25.85
C ASP A 124 -1.44 18.05 25.07
N GLU A 125 -2.56 18.28 25.78
CA GLU A 125 -3.91 18.61 25.23
C GLU A 125 -4.87 17.44 24.88
N ASP A 126 -4.80 16.29 25.55
CA ASP A 126 -5.70 15.13 25.32
C ASP A 126 -5.64 14.53 23.90
N ASP A 127 -4.79 15.08 23.02
CA ASP A 127 -4.53 14.58 21.68
C ASP A 127 -3.46 13.48 21.74
N PHE A 128 -3.92 12.24 21.60
CA PHE A 128 -3.06 11.06 21.48
C PHE A 128 -2.05 11.22 20.32
N THR A 129 -0.76 11.27 20.64
CA THR A 129 0.33 11.70 19.72
C THR A 129 0.75 10.66 18.66
N PHE A 130 0.14 9.47 18.60
CA PHE A 130 0.52 8.40 17.66
C PHE A 130 -0.46 8.22 16.50
N PRO A 131 0.02 8.22 15.26
CA PRO A 131 -0.27 9.27 14.31
C PRO A 131 -1.65 9.08 13.68
N TYR A 132 -2.56 10.01 13.98
CA TYR A 132 -3.61 10.45 13.06
C TYR A 132 -3.93 11.91 13.42
N PRO A 133 -4.13 12.79 12.42
CA PRO A 133 -5.24 12.59 11.51
C PRO A 133 -4.82 12.46 10.04
N LEU A 134 -4.75 11.24 9.47
CA LEU A 134 -4.62 11.08 8.01
C LEU A 134 -5.92 11.44 7.24
N ASP A 135 -6.95 11.99 7.90
CA ASP A 135 -8.19 12.41 7.23
C ASP A 135 -8.42 13.94 7.22
N LYS A 136 -7.93 14.72 8.19
CA LYS A 136 -8.29 16.16 8.27
C LYS A 136 -7.43 17.08 7.41
N TYR A 137 -6.22 16.67 7.04
CA TYR A 137 -5.25 17.52 6.32
C TYR A 137 -4.58 16.86 5.10
N TRP A 138 -5.04 15.67 4.68
CA TRP A 138 -4.41 14.97 3.54
C TRP A 138 -4.71 15.61 2.18
N SER A 139 -5.75 16.44 2.08
CA SER A 139 -6.00 17.32 0.94
C SER A 139 -5.18 18.62 0.98
N THR A 140 -4.45 18.90 2.06
CA THR A 140 -3.78 20.19 2.31
C THR A 140 -2.31 20.01 2.72
N GLY A 141 -1.45 19.67 1.76
CA GLY A 141 -0.01 19.94 1.87
C GLY A 141 0.80 19.07 2.85
N PRO A 142 2.12 19.32 2.95
CA PRO A 142 3.07 18.43 3.61
C PRO A 142 2.80 18.34 5.10
N ALA A 143 2.76 17.11 5.60
CA ALA A 143 2.64 16.81 7.01
C ALA A 143 3.69 17.60 7.81
N ARG A 144 3.23 18.34 8.83
CA ARG A 144 4.08 19.14 9.70
C ARG A 144 5.22 18.28 10.23
N SER A 145 6.43 18.70 9.90
CA SER A 145 7.70 18.15 10.38
C SER A 145 7.76 18.25 11.90
N TYR A 146 7.84 17.10 12.57
CA TYR A 146 8.28 17.04 13.97
C TYR A 146 9.80 17.03 14.00
N SER A 147 10.36 18.22 14.11
CA SER A 147 11.70 18.45 14.64
C SER A 147 11.54 19.32 15.87
N GLY A 148 11.73 18.71 17.03
CA GLY A 148 11.74 19.29 18.37
C GLY A 148 12.30 18.24 19.31
#